data_AF-A0A7V4QTB6-F1
#
_entry.id   AF-A0A7V4QTB6-F1
#
_cell.length_a   1.000
_cell.length_b   1.000
_cell.length_c   1.000
_cell.angle_alpha   90.00
_cell.angle_beta   90.00
_cell.angle_gamma   90.00
#
_symmetry.space_group_name_H-M   'P 1'
#
loop_
_entity.id
_entity.type
_entity.pdbx_description
1 polymer ?
#
loop_
_entity_poly.entity_id
_entity_poly.type
_entity_poly.pdbx_seq_one_letter_code
_entity_poly.pdbx_strand_id
1 'polypeptide(L)'
;MKKIILIISLIVMCANVFARTVYNGTNIDLNMKVYSNGDTQSNTTKYQFVIYNYCTFTVKISDIRIVGYVRSTTNTASGWAYQSSANQGEVRDASNGYVRGVTGSYIVTYSDGTEQNCGTSGGVEHYAKTTFVATYSGTENLEGGGYYFQPSSDSNTWFETRYSNWSNMYKLDDFSSPADSNLGTSRATAVDWKYLRLQYSPDGGTTWIDICESLDSSGTTDTNSGVLPCNGSICGAEATPTFTYTITDTWTQTPEVTATDTPTVTETFTNSPDVSFTYTPTITETNTSSPTFTITQTHTPNTGVNLYFNLETWNPGQASNELKYAFRITNYSTFTAKPSDFKIVAYIYSTKTASNHFWVSDSNNVSVYNSGGTNIGNLGTFSCSITEISSEDCGYANSISRRANIKLEIAYSGTDIDIPSTGGYMQCNGDANTFGRIHYNDWSNIDQTDDYSSMSDSSLGNGASSRINYKYIVLEYNNGGTWEHICEVTDTGGTEDTNSGVKPCYISACVAGATSTNTPSVT
;
A
#
# COMPACT_ATOMS: atom_id res chain seq x y z
N MET A 1 -44.84 -8.62 -2.53
CA MET A 1 -43.82 -9.67 -2.78
C MET A 1 -42.55 -9.15 -3.45
N LYS A 2 -42.58 -8.41 -4.58
CA LYS A 2 -41.35 -7.91 -5.25
C LYS A 2 -40.45 -7.00 -4.39
N LYS A 3 -41.01 -6.17 -3.50
CA LYS A 3 -40.23 -5.30 -2.60
C LYS A 3 -39.47 -6.06 -1.49
N ILE A 4 -40.00 -7.20 -1.04
CA ILE A 4 -39.36 -8.02 0.01
C ILE A 4 -38.16 -8.78 -0.57
N ILE A 5 -38.26 -9.23 -1.82
CA ILE A 5 -37.13 -9.89 -2.53
C ILE A 5 -35.97 -8.89 -2.72
N LEU A 6 -36.27 -7.63 -3.07
CA LEU A 6 -35.23 -6.61 -3.26
C LEU A 6 -34.47 -6.29 -1.95
N ILE A 7 -35.20 -6.23 -0.82
CA ILE A 7 -34.61 -5.95 0.51
C ILE A 7 -33.74 -7.13 0.96
N ILE A 8 -34.18 -8.37 0.76
CA ILE A 8 -33.38 -9.56 1.11
C ILE A 8 -32.12 -9.64 0.23
N SER A 9 -32.22 -9.35 -1.07
CA SER A 9 -31.05 -9.27 -1.95
C SER A 9 -30.07 -8.18 -1.54
N LEU A 10 -30.57 -7.01 -1.12
CA LEU A 10 -29.74 -5.91 -0.64
C LEU A 10 -29.04 -6.25 0.68
N ILE A 11 -29.73 -6.90 1.62
CA ILE A 11 -29.15 -7.34 2.90
C ILE A 11 -28.06 -8.41 2.67
N VAL A 12 -28.28 -9.37 1.78
CA VAL A 12 -27.27 -10.38 1.43
C VAL A 12 -26.06 -9.73 0.75
N MET A 13 -26.28 -8.71 -0.08
CA MET A 13 -25.20 -7.97 -0.73
C MET A 13 -24.40 -7.14 0.29
N CYS A 14 -25.06 -6.42 1.19
CA CYS A 14 -24.41 -5.67 2.27
C CYS A 14 -23.67 -6.57 3.26
N ALA A 15 -24.20 -7.76 3.60
CA ALA A 15 -23.52 -8.71 4.47
C ALA A 15 -22.24 -9.28 3.83
N ASN A 16 -22.25 -9.53 2.52
CA ASN A 16 -21.05 -9.95 1.78
C ASN A 16 -20.01 -8.83 1.67
N VAL A 17 -20.44 -7.57 1.58
CA VAL A 17 -19.54 -6.40 1.61
C VAL A 17 -18.97 -6.18 3.02
N PHE A 18 -19.78 -6.30 4.07
CA PHE A 18 -19.35 -6.11 5.46
C PHE A 18 -18.39 -7.20 5.94
N ALA A 19 -18.57 -8.46 5.51
CA ALA A 19 -17.60 -9.54 5.75
C ALA A 19 -16.26 -9.30 5.05
N ARG A 20 -16.22 -8.49 4.00
CA ARG A 20 -15.03 -8.15 3.20
C ARG A 20 -14.22 -7.01 3.81
N THR A 21 -14.86 -6.07 4.51
CA THR A 21 -14.21 -4.88 5.10
C THR A 21 -13.42 -5.20 6.37
N VAL A 22 -13.73 -6.28 7.09
CA VAL A 22 -13.04 -6.65 8.35
C VAL A 22 -11.62 -7.22 8.12
N TYR A 23 -11.25 -7.57 6.89
CA TYR A 23 -9.96 -8.22 6.57
C TYR A 23 -8.79 -7.25 6.28
N ASN A 24 -9.01 -5.93 6.24
CA ASN A 24 -8.05 -4.97 5.68
C ASN A 24 -7.04 -4.34 6.67
N GLY A 25 -6.93 -4.88 7.89
CA GLY A 25 -5.93 -4.43 8.88
C GLY A 25 -5.08 -5.56 9.45
N THR A 26 -5.23 -6.77 8.93
CA THR A 26 -4.52 -7.96 9.42
C THR A 26 -3.49 -8.37 8.39
N ASN A 27 -2.21 -8.36 8.76
CA ASN A 27 -1.13 -8.91 7.95
C ASN A 27 -1.51 -10.32 7.48
N ILE A 28 -1.37 -10.58 6.17
CA ILE A 28 -1.57 -11.92 5.61
C ILE A 28 -0.31 -12.72 5.91
N ASP A 29 -0.26 -13.31 7.10
CA ASP A 29 0.87 -14.10 7.58
C ASP A 29 0.69 -15.56 7.12
N LEU A 30 1.01 -15.83 5.84
CA LEU A 30 1.09 -17.20 5.31
C LEU A 30 2.56 -17.62 5.16
N ASN A 31 2.83 -18.91 5.22
CA ASN A 31 4.16 -19.45 4.90
C ASN A 31 4.05 -20.71 4.04
N MET A 32 4.89 -20.85 3.03
CA MET A 32 4.99 -22.07 2.23
C MET A 32 6.35 -22.73 2.42
N LYS A 33 6.31 -24.00 2.85
CA LYS A 33 7.50 -24.85 2.91
C LYS A 33 7.43 -25.94 1.86
N VAL A 34 8.53 -26.18 1.16
CA VAL A 34 8.59 -27.09 0.02
C VAL A 34 9.49 -28.27 0.36
N TYR A 35 9.13 -29.45 -0.14
CA TYR A 35 9.93 -30.66 -0.02
C TYR A 35 9.82 -31.48 -1.30
N SER A 36 10.73 -32.43 -1.47
CA SER A 36 10.79 -33.30 -2.65
C SER A 36 11.05 -34.74 -2.21
N ASN A 37 10.02 -35.58 -2.27
CA ASN A 37 10.13 -37.00 -1.97
C ASN A 37 10.36 -37.81 -3.24
N GLY A 38 11.57 -37.71 -3.79
CA GLY A 38 12.07 -38.61 -4.82
C GLY A 38 11.27 -38.59 -6.12
N ASP A 39 11.32 -37.47 -6.84
CA ASP A 39 10.78 -37.39 -8.20
C ASP A 39 11.62 -38.18 -9.21
N THR A 40 11.36 -39.49 -9.26
CA THR A 40 12.08 -40.45 -10.11
C THR A 40 11.57 -40.52 -11.55
N GLN A 41 10.44 -39.87 -11.86
CA GLN A 41 9.87 -39.93 -13.21
C GLN A 41 10.55 -38.88 -14.09
N SER A 42 11.07 -39.29 -15.24
CA SER A 42 11.79 -38.37 -16.14
C SER A 42 10.89 -37.38 -16.87
N ASN A 43 9.58 -37.56 -16.83
CA ASN A 43 8.61 -36.85 -17.67
C ASN A 43 7.55 -36.05 -16.91
N THR A 44 7.60 -36.02 -15.57
CA THR A 44 6.73 -35.16 -14.75
C THR A 44 7.55 -34.47 -13.68
N THR A 45 7.21 -33.24 -13.29
CA THR A 45 7.79 -32.54 -12.15
C THR A 45 6.76 -32.45 -11.03
N LYS A 46 7.07 -33.02 -9.87
CA LYS A 46 6.13 -33.14 -8.73
C LYS A 46 6.26 -31.98 -7.75
N TYR A 47 5.14 -31.35 -7.41
CA TYR A 47 5.09 -30.25 -6.44
C TYR A 47 4.48 -30.71 -5.12
N GLN A 48 5.28 -30.62 -4.05
CA GLN A 48 4.89 -30.96 -2.69
C GLN A 48 5.27 -29.82 -1.74
N PHE A 49 4.28 -29.32 -1.02
CA PHE A 49 4.48 -28.18 -0.11
C PHE A 49 3.48 -28.23 1.04
N VAL A 50 3.83 -27.53 2.11
CA VAL A 50 3.01 -27.30 3.29
C VAL A 50 2.75 -25.80 3.38
N ILE A 51 1.51 -25.39 3.58
CA ILE A 51 1.20 -23.97 3.79
C ILE A 51 0.65 -23.76 5.18
N TYR A 52 1.29 -22.88 5.93
CA TYR A 52 0.91 -22.45 7.27
C TYR A 52 0.09 -21.16 7.17
N ASN A 53 -0.97 -21.08 7.99
CA ASN A 53 -1.72 -19.87 8.22
C ASN A 53 -1.43 -19.35 9.62
N TYR A 54 -0.48 -18.41 9.69
CA TYR A 54 -0.11 -17.72 10.92
C TYR A 54 -1.00 -16.52 11.24
N CYS A 55 -1.92 -16.16 10.33
CA CYS A 55 -2.91 -15.12 10.56
C CYS A 55 -3.77 -15.44 11.79
N THR A 56 -4.43 -14.43 12.36
CA THR A 56 -5.41 -14.61 13.45
C THR A 56 -6.79 -15.05 12.97
N PHE A 57 -6.99 -15.16 11.66
CA PHE A 57 -8.27 -15.45 11.03
C PHE A 57 -8.19 -16.65 10.09
N THR A 58 -9.36 -17.19 9.74
CA THR A 58 -9.49 -18.34 8.83
C THR A 58 -9.44 -17.87 7.37
N VAL A 59 -8.67 -18.57 6.54
CA VAL A 59 -8.63 -18.40 5.07
C VAL A 59 -9.29 -19.59 4.39
N LYS A 60 -9.84 -19.42 3.18
CA LYS A 60 -10.19 -20.58 2.35
C LYS A 60 -8.95 -21.02 1.59
N ILE A 61 -8.77 -22.33 1.45
CA ILE A 61 -7.63 -22.86 0.70
C ILE A 61 -7.74 -22.47 -0.80
N SER A 62 -8.95 -22.33 -1.34
CA SER A 62 -9.18 -21.84 -2.72
C SER A 62 -8.78 -20.38 -2.95
N ASP A 63 -8.62 -19.60 -1.88
CA ASP A 63 -8.14 -18.22 -1.96
C ASP A 63 -6.60 -18.17 -2.04
N ILE A 64 -5.93 -19.33 -2.10
CA ILE A 64 -4.48 -19.45 -2.23
C ILE A 64 -4.16 -20.08 -3.58
N ARG A 65 -3.14 -19.54 -4.27
CA ARG A 65 -2.57 -20.16 -5.47
C ARG A 65 -1.06 -20.10 -5.47
N ILE A 66 -0.45 -21.03 -6.19
CA ILE A 66 0.99 -21.13 -6.34
C ILE A 66 1.37 -20.73 -7.76
N VAL A 67 2.39 -19.88 -7.90
CA VAL A 67 2.97 -19.52 -9.19
C VAL A 67 4.41 -20.02 -9.25
N GLY A 68 4.76 -20.69 -10.34
CA GLY A 68 6.14 -21.06 -10.64
C GLY A 68 6.47 -20.93 -12.11
N TYR A 69 7.72 -21.23 -12.44
CA TYR A 69 8.31 -21.03 -13.75
C TYR A 69 9.10 -22.27 -14.15
N VAL A 70 8.85 -22.73 -15.36
CA VAL A 70 9.52 -23.88 -15.98
C VAL A 70 10.08 -23.47 -17.34
N ARG A 71 10.97 -24.28 -17.89
CA ARG A 71 11.65 -24.04 -19.15
C ARG A 71 11.34 -25.18 -20.12
N SER A 72 11.06 -24.81 -21.37
CA SER A 72 11.13 -25.74 -22.48
C SER A 72 11.67 -25.03 -23.71
N THR A 73 12.73 -25.57 -24.30
CA THR A 73 13.27 -25.04 -25.56
C THR A 73 12.39 -25.39 -26.75
N THR A 74 11.56 -26.43 -26.64
CA THR A 74 10.76 -26.98 -27.74
C THR A 74 9.24 -26.83 -27.56
N ASN A 75 8.75 -26.67 -26.34
CA ASN A 75 7.32 -26.51 -26.07
C ASN A 75 6.96 -25.06 -25.70
N THR A 76 5.78 -24.65 -26.12
CA THR A 76 5.05 -23.46 -25.63
C THR A 76 4.06 -23.87 -24.54
N ALA A 77 3.35 -22.92 -23.94
CA ALA A 77 2.34 -23.15 -22.90
C ALA A 77 1.31 -24.24 -23.27
N SER A 78 0.89 -24.33 -24.54
CA SER A 78 -0.03 -25.36 -25.02
C SER A 78 0.58 -26.79 -25.03
N GLY A 79 1.91 -26.89 -25.02
CA GLY A 79 2.63 -28.16 -24.93
C GLY A 79 2.75 -28.70 -23.50
N TRP A 80 2.29 -27.94 -22.50
CA TRP A 80 2.27 -28.35 -21.10
C TRP A 80 0.91 -28.91 -20.69
N ALA A 81 0.95 -29.85 -19.75
CA ALA A 81 -0.21 -30.45 -19.09
C ALA A 81 0.10 -30.66 -17.62
N TYR A 82 -0.93 -30.88 -16.82
CA TYR A 82 -0.79 -31.19 -15.41
C TYR A 82 -1.55 -32.46 -15.01
N GLN A 83 -1.20 -33.00 -13.85
CA GLN A 83 -1.97 -33.99 -13.13
C GLN A 83 -2.17 -33.51 -11.70
N SER A 84 -3.37 -33.66 -11.16
CA SER A 84 -3.66 -33.38 -9.75
C SER A 84 -4.79 -34.32 -9.33
N SER A 85 -4.73 -34.82 -8.10
CA SER A 85 -5.79 -35.68 -7.57
C SER A 85 -6.44 -35.05 -6.36
N ALA A 86 -7.76 -35.18 -6.28
CA ALA A 86 -8.53 -34.88 -5.09
C ALA A 86 -8.14 -35.81 -3.93
N ASN A 87 -8.42 -35.40 -2.69
CA ASN A 87 -8.24 -36.23 -1.48
C ASN A 87 -6.78 -36.60 -1.15
N GLN A 88 -5.81 -35.85 -1.66
CA GLN A 88 -4.39 -36.08 -1.39
C GLN A 88 -3.85 -35.34 -0.16
N GLY A 89 -4.65 -34.48 0.46
CA GLY A 89 -4.22 -33.61 1.56
C GLY A 89 -5.11 -33.62 2.79
N GLU A 90 -4.63 -32.90 3.80
CA GLU A 90 -5.26 -32.75 5.10
C GLU A 90 -4.94 -31.38 5.71
N VAL A 91 -5.82 -30.91 6.58
CA VAL A 91 -5.59 -29.77 7.47
C VAL A 91 -5.23 -30.29 8.85
N ARG A 92 -4.20 -29.68 9.44
CA ARG A 92 -3.74 -29.94 10.80
C ARG A 92 -3.72 -28.67 11.63
N ASP A 93 -3.89 -28.83 12.92
CA ASP A 93 -3.71 -27.74 13.88
C ASP A 93 -2.23 -27.47 14.16
N ALA A 94 -1.95 -26.38 14.87
CA ALA A 94 -0.59 -25.97 15.23
C ALA A 94 0.17 -26.99 16.11
N SER A 95 -0.53 -27.95 16.73
CA SER A 95 0.04 -29.05 17.51
C SER A 95 0.19 -30.35 16.71
N ASN A 96 0.05 -30.29 15.37
CA ASN A 96 0.08 -31.42 14.44
C ASN A 96 -1.09 -32.42 14.63
N GLY A 97 -2.16 -32.01 15.30
CA GLY A 97 -3.41 -32.75 15.38
C GLY A 97 -4.14 -32.76 14.03
N TYR A 98 -4.64 -33.93 13.62
CA TYR A 98 -5.47 -34.02 12.42
C TYR A 98 -6.81 -33.33 12.66
N VAL A 99 -7.20 -32.44 11.75
CA VAL A 99 -8.49 -31.73 11.80
C VAL A 99 -9.45 -32.32 10.78
N ARG A 100 -9.04 -32.39 9.51
CA ARG A 100 -9.87 -32.89 8.39
C ARG A 100 -9.04 -33.19 7.15
N GLY A 101 -9.58 -34.02 6.25
CA GLY A 101 -9.07 -34.19 4.89
C GLY A 101 -9.50 -33.02 4.00
N VAL A 102 -8.80 -32.83 2.88
CA VAL A 102 -9.18 -31.87 1.84
C VAL A 102 -9.58 -32.60 0.57
N THR A 103 -10.63 -32.15 -0.10
CA THR A 103 -11.32 -32.87 -1.19
C THR A 103 -11.10 -32.25 -2.56
N GLY A 104 -10.59 -31.03 -2.64
CA GLY A 104 -10.25 -30.35 -3.88
C GLY A 104 -8.97 -30.88 -4.52
N SER A 105 -8.80 -30.54 -5.79
CA SER A 105 -7.56 -30.70 -6.55
C SER A 105 -7.03 -29.36 -7.02
N TYR A 106 -5.78 -29.31 -7.49
CA TYR A 106 -5.23 -28.14 -8.14
C TYR A 106 -5.58 -28.13 -9.63
N ILE A 107 -5.94 -26.95 -10.13
CA ILE A 107 -6.08 -26.64 -11.54
C ILE A 107 -4.87 -25.80 -11.95
N VAL A 108 -4.10 -26.28 -12.92
CA VAL A 108 -2.89 -25.60 -13.38
C VAL A 108 -3.12 -25.00 -14.77
N THR A 109 -2.82 -23.71 -14.90
CA THR A 109 -2.80 -22.99 -16.17
C THR A 109 -1.38 -22.61 -16.55
N TYR A 110 -1.11 -22.48 -17.84
CA TYR A 110 0.22 -22.16 -18.37
C TYR A 110 0.15 -20.92 -19.26
N SER A 111 1.17 -20.08 -19.18
CA SER A 111 1.34 -18.92 -20.06
C SER A 111 2.79 -18.81 -20.54
N ASP A 112 2.97 -18.50 -21.81
CA ASP A 112 4.28 -18.26 -22.39
C ASP A 112 4.83 -16.90 -21.95
N GLY A 113 6.11 -16.88 -21.61
CA GLY A 113 6.91 -15.69 -21.42
C GLY A 113 8.17 -15.73 -22.29
N THR A 114 8.96 -14.68 -22.19
CA THR A 114 10.31 -14.65 -22.78
C THR A 114 11.22 -15.54 -21.95
N GLU A 115 12.08 -16.33 -22.61
CA GLU A 115 13.10 -17.10 -21.87
C GLU A 115 14.09 -16.14 -21.20
N GLN A 116 14.33 -16.35 -19.92
CA GLN A 116 15.27 -15.57 -19.12
C GLN A 116 16.23 -16.52 -18.40
N ASN A 117 17.52 -16.15 -18.37
CA ASN A 117 18.53 -16.81 -17.54
C ASN A 117 18.58 -16.08 -16.19
N CYS A 118 18.21 -16.78 -15.13
CA CYS A 118 18.11 -16.25 -13.76
C CYS A 118 19.39 -16.43 -12.94
N GLY A 119 20.49 -16.80 -13.60
CA GLY A 119 21.79 -16.99 -12.99
C GLY A 119 22.00 -18.41 -12.47
N THR A 120 23.11 -18.57 -11.74
CA THR A 120 23.56 -19.86 -11.23
C THR A 120 23.39 -19.90 -9.71
N SER A 121 22.70 -20.91 -9.19
CA SER A 121 22.59 -21.19 -7.75
C SER A 121 22.87 -22.66 -7.48
N GLY A 122 23.73 -22.94 -6.49
CA GLY A 122 24.13 -24.32 -6.18
C GLY A 122 24.89 -25.02 -7.32
N GLY A 123 25.51 -24.26 -8.23
CA GLY A 123 26.20 -24.80 -9.42
C GLY A 123 25.28 -25.17 -10.58
N VAL A 124 23.99 -24.84 -10.49
CA VAL A 124 22.98 -25.10 -11.51
C VAL A 124 22.48 -23.78 -12.08
N GLU A 125 22.42 -23.67 -13.41
CA GLU A 125 21.80 -22.51 -14.08
C GLU A 125 20.27 -22.64 -14.03
N HIS A 126 19.60 -21.54 -13.71
CA HIS A 126 18.14 -21.50 -13.59
C HIS A 126 17.56 -20.66 -14.73
N TYR A 127 16.56 -21.18 -15.41
CA TYR A 127 15.88 -20.51 -16.51
C TYR A 127 14.38 -20.48 -16.27
N ALA A 128 13.76 -19.38 -16.68
CA ALA A 128 12.31 -19.20 -16.65
C ALA A 128 11.82 -18.86 -18.05
N LYS A 129 10.78 -19.57 -18.52
CA LYS A 129 10.15 -19.26 -19.82
C LYS A 129 8.64 -19.40 -19.78
N THR A 130 8.12 -20.49 -19.23
CA THR A 130 6.69 -20.73 -19.12
C THR A 130 6.28 -20.59 -17.67
N THR A 131 5.32 -19.72 -17.39
CA THR A 131 4.73 -19.58 -16.06
C THR A 131 3.61 -20.61 -15.91
N PHE A 132 3.55 -21.28 -14.75
CA PHE A 132 2.39 -22.04 -14.34
C PHE A 132 1.72 -21.38 -13.13
N VAL A 133 0.39 -21.45 -13.09
CA VAL A 133 -0.43 -20.97 -11.99
C VAL A 133 -1.33 -22.10 -11.53
N ALA A 134 -1.11 -22.61 -10.32
CA ALA A 134 -1.83 -23.70 -9.71
C ALA A 134 -2.83 -23.17 -8.66
N THR A 135 -4.13 -23.26 -8.96
CA THR A 135 -5.23 -22.80 -8.10
C THR A 135 -5.95 -23.98 -7.49
N TYR A 136 -6.18 -23.97 -6.17
CA TYR A 136 -6.89 -25.04 -5.50
C TYR A 136 -8.42 -24.90 -5.69
N SER A 137 -9.09 -26.00 -6.03
CA SER A 137 -10.52 -26.00 -6.39
C SER A 137 -11.47 -26.34 -5.24
N GLY A 138 -10.95 -26.73 -4.08
CA GLY A 138 -11.76 -27.12 -2.92
C GLY A 138 -12.30 -25.93 -2.13
N THR A 139 -13.24 -26.22 -1.23
CA THR A 139 -13.92 -25.20 -0.40
C THR A 139 -13.51 -25.27 1.07
N GLU A 140 -12.49 -26.05 1.41
CA GLU A 140 -12.04 -26.20 2.78
C GLU A 140 -11.45 -24.90 3.32
N ASN A 141 -11.68 -24.70 4.61
CA ASN A 141 -11.06 -23.65 5.39
C ASN A 141 -9.69 -24.09 5.89
N LEU A 142 -8.84 -23.11 6.19
CA LEU A 142 -7.59 -23.23 6.91
C LEU A 142 -7.64 -22.21 8.04
N GLU A 143 -7.83 -22.67 9.28
CA GLU A 143 -7.93 -21.81 10.45
C GLU A 143 -6.65 -20.99 10.65
N GLY A 144 -6.76 -19.89 11.39
CA GLY A 144 -5.60 -19.09 11.80
C GLY A 144 -4.85 -19.70 12.98
N GLY A 145 -3.78 -19.06 13.42
CA GLY A 145 -3.03 -19.45 14.62
C GLY A 145 -2.04 -20.60 14.42
N GLY A 146 -1.50 -20.74 13.20
CA GLY A 146 -0.47 -21.72 12.86
C GLY A 146 -1.01 -23.07 12.39
N TYR A 147 -2.30 -23.16 12.05
CA TYR A 147 -2.82 -24.32 11.32
C TYR A 147 -2.15 -24.40 9.96
N TYR A 148 -2.09 -25.60 9.40
CA TYR A 148 -1.47 -25.80 8.11
C TYR A 148 -2.20 -26.85 7.29
N PHE A 149 -2.07 -26.74 5.97
CA PHE A 149 -2.53 -27.78 5.05
C PHE A 149 -1.34 -28.41 4.33
N GLN A 150 -1.37 -29.72 4.19
CA GLN A 150 -0.27 -30.51 3.65
C GLN A 150 -0.80 -31.77 2.94
N PRO A 151 0.03 -32.46 2.13
CA PRO A 151 -0.29 -33.80 1.65
C PRO A 151 -0.45 -34.77 2.83
N SER A 152 -1.38 -35.72 2.73
CA SER A 152 -1.71 -36.67 3.80
C SER A 152 -0.66 -37.77 4.00
N SER A 153 0.23 -37.97 3.02
CA SER A 153 1.46 -38.77 3.15
C SER A 153 2.64 -38.09 2.44
N ASP A 154 3.88 -38.46 2.77
CA ASP A 154 5.06 -37.92 2.08
C ASP A 154 5.12 -38.35 0.60
N SER A 155 4.41 -39.41 0.20
CA SER A 155 4.32 -39.86 -1.19
C SER A 155 3.25 -39.12 -2.02
N ASN A 156 2.35 -38.39 -1.35
CA ASN A 156 1.31 -37.64 -2.03
C ASN A 156 1.85 -36.32 -2.58
N THR A 157 1.40 -35.94 -3.76
CA THR A 157 1.72 -34.68 -4.44
C THR A 157 0.47 -33.83 -4.53
N TRP A 158 0.63 -32.51 -4.62
CA TRP A 158 -0.51 -31.63 -4.87
C TRP A 158 -0.87 -31.61 -6.35
N PHE A 159 0.15 -31.45 -7.18
CA PHE A 159 0.06 -31.57 -8.61
C PHE A 159 1.42 -31.93 -9.21
N GLU A 160 1.38 -32.37 -10.45
CA GLU A 160 2.53 -32.62 -11.30
C GLU A 160 2.39 -31.80 -12.56
N THR A 161 3.49 -31.23 -13.05
CA THR A 161 3.55 -30.62 -14.38
C THR A 161 4.27 -31.57 -15.33
N ARG A 162 3.88 -31.58 -16.61
CA ARG A 162 4.49 -32.44 -17.62
C ARG A 162 4.31 -31.87 -19.01
N TYR A 163 5.03 -32.40 -19.98
CA TYR A 163 4.66 -32.21 -21.37
C TYR A 163 3.42 -33.03 -21.73
N SER A 164 2.54 -32.45 -22.55
CA SER A 164 1.31 -33.08 -23.04
C SER A 164 1.57 -34.39 -23.77
N ASN A 165 2.72 -34.47 -24.46
CA ASN A 165 3.17 -35.66 -25.21
C ASN A 165 3.92 -36.72 -24.36
N TRP A 166 4.02 -36.53 -23.04
CA TRP A 166 4.74 -37.43 -22.11
C TRP A 166 6.24 -37.62 -22.39
N SER A 167 6.84 -36.76 -23.22
CA SER A 167 8.29 -36.75 -23.43
C SER A 167 9.04 -36.36 -22.16
N ASN A 168 10.31 -36.77 -22.07
CA ASN A 168 11.15 -36.45 -20.92
C ASN A 168 11.33 -34.93 -20.77
N MET A 169 11.30 -34.47 -19.52
CA MET A 169 11.58 -33.10 -19.14
C MET A 169 13.04 -32.97 -18.74
N TYR A 170 13.68 -31.88 -19.16
CA TYR A 170 14.95 -31.47 -18.60
C TYR A 170 14.65 -30.53 -17.44
N LYS A 171 14.63 -31.09 -16.22
CA LYS A 171 14.18 -30.37 -15.02
C LYS A 171 15.31 -29.66 -14.28
N LEU A 172 16.56 -29.94 -14.64
CA LEU A 172 17.70 -29.49 -13.84
C LEU A 172 17.84 -27.98 -13.87
N ASP A 173 17.41 -27.33 -14.95
CA ASP A 173 17.58 -25.90 -15.17
C ASP A 173 16.25 -25.11 -15.10
N ASP A 174 15.17 -25.78 -14.71
CA ASP A 174 13.86 -25.15 -14.47
C ASP A 174 13.93 -24.30 -13.19
N PHE A 175 13.60 -23.00 -13.29
CA PHE A 175 13.65 -22.07 -12.15
C PHE A 175 12.88 -22.58 -10.92
N SER A 176 11.67 -23.10 -11.12
CA SER A 176 10.82 -23.66 -10.05
C SER A 176 10.88 -25.19 -10.00
N SER A 177 12.06 -25.80 -10.18
CA SER A 177 12.24 -27.25 -10.13
C SER A 177 12.46 -27.80 -8.72
N PRO A 178 11.60 -28.69 -8.21
CA PRO A 178 11.82 -29.38 -6.94
C PRO A 178 12.92 -30.46 -7.01
N ALA A 179 13.66 -30.55 -8.13
CA ALA A 179 14.89 -31.33 -8.24
C ALA A 179 16.10 -30.62 -7.59
N ASP A 180 15.89 -29.47 -6.96
CA ASP A 180 16.89 -28.77 -6.15
C ASP A 180 17.34 -29.65 -4.98
N SER A 181 18.65 -29.91 -4.90
CA SER A 181 19.27 -30.73 -3.85
C SER A 181 19.13 -30.15 -2.44
N ASN A 182 18.70 -28.90 -2.31
CA ASN A 182 18.54 -28.22 -1.02
C ASN A 182 17.16 -28.45 -0.38
N LEU A 183 16.23 -29.13 -1.06
CA LEU A 183 14.92 -29.44 -0.50
C LEU A 183 14.96 -30.59 0.51
N GLY A 184 14.10 -30.51 1.53
CA GLY A 184 13.82 -31.64 2.40
C GLY A 184 13.20 -32.82 1.64
N THR A 185 13.26 -34.01 2.23
CA THR A 185 12.74 -35.25 1.61
C THR A 185 11.40 -35.70 2.18
N SER A 186 10.83 -34.95 3.12
CA SER A 186 9.57 -35.23 3.81
C SER A 186 8.89 -33.95 4.26
N ARG A 187 7.60 -34.03 4.59
CA ARG A 187 6.84 -32.89 5.16
C ARG A 187 7.49 -32.32 6.42
N ALA A 188 8.09 -33.19 7.25
CA ALA A 188 8.77 -32.79 8.48
C ALA A 188 10.10 -32.06 8.25
N THR A 189 10.68 -32.19 7.04
CA THR A 189 11.94 -31.55 6.65
C THR A 189 11.74 -30.49 5.58
N ALA A 190 10.50 -30.12 5.28
CA ALA A 190 10.19 -29.08 4.30
C ALA A 190 10.88 -27.77 4.69
N VAL A 191 11.39 -27.07 3.68
CA VAL A 191 12.18 -25.85 3.84
C VAL A 191 11.50 -24.68 3.14
N ASP A 192 11.76 -23.47 3.64
CA ASP A 192 11.33 -22.25 2.97
C ASP A 192 12.08 -22.15 1.62
N TRP A 193 11.34 -22.06 0.50
CA TRP A 193 11.90 -22.23 -0.84
C TRP A 193 11.45 -21.14 -1.81
N LYS A 194 12.38 -20.25 -2.09
CA LYS A 194 12.19 -19.00 -2.81
C LYS A 194 11.78 -19.10 -4.29
N TYR A 195 11.80 -20.30 -4.87
CA TYR A 195 11.54 -20.46 -6.31
C TYR A 195 10.07 -20.73 -6.64
N LEU A 196 9.18 -20.76 -5.65
CA LEU A 196 7.74 -20.69 -5.85
C LEU A 196 7.20 -19.43 -5.22
N ARG A 197 6.15 -18.87 -5.82
CA ARG A 197 5.46 -17.70 -5.28
C ARG A 197 4.12 -18.12 -4.70
N LEU A 198 3.87 -17.68 -3.49
CA LEU A 198 2.58 -17.79 -2.84
C LEU A 198 1.74 -16.55 -3.17
N GLN A 199 0.53 -16.76 -3.67
CA GLN A 199 -0.43 -15.69 -3.89
C GLN A 199 -1.73 -15.94 -3.13
N TYR A 200 -2.31 -14.87 -2.61
CA TYR A 200 -3.60 -14.89 -1.91
C TYR A 200 -4.63 -14.05 -2.66
N SER A 201 -5.90 -14.39 -2.50
CA SER A 201 -7.03 -13.67 -3.07
C SER A 201 -7.99 -13.22 -1.97
N PRO A 202 -7.96 -11.94 -1.57
CA PRO A 202 -8.91 -11.41 -0.58
C PRO A 202 -10.36 -11.37 -1.07
N ASP A 203 -10.61 -11.69 -2.35
CA ASP A 203 -11.92 -11.58 -2.98
C ASP A 203 -12.45 -12.86 -3.63
N GLY A 204 -11.94 -14.03 -3.23
CA GLY A 204 -12.46 -15.30 -3.71
C GLY A 204 -12.05 -15.64 -5.15
N GLY A 205 -10.88 -15.17 -5.58
CA GLY A 205 -10.20 -15.54 -6.81
C GLY A 205 -10.20 -14.50 -7.93
N THR A 206 -10.67 -13.27 -7.69
CA THR A 206 -10.77 -12.22 -8.72
C THR A 206 -9.48 -11.42 -8.83
N THR A 207 -8.93 -10.99 -7.70
CA THR A 207 -7.63 -10.33 -7.58
C THR A 207 -6.67 -11.22 -6.82
N TRP A 208 -5.39 -11.14 -7.18
CA TRP A 208 -4.35 -11.99 -6.63
C TRP A 208 -3.12 -11.17 -6.30
N ILE A 209 -2.60 -11.37 -5.11
CA ILE A 209 -1.46 -10.65 -4.56
C ILE A 209 -0.34 -11.60 -4.20
N ASP A 210 0.90 -11.22 -4.51
CA ASP A 210 2.07 -11.93 -4.02
C ASP A 210 2.21 -11.70 -2.50
N ILE A 211 2.43 -12.78 -1.77
CA ILE A 211 2.59 -12.76 -0.31
C ILE A 211 4.07 -12.73 0.03
N CYS A 212 4.42 -11.82 0.94
CA CYS A 212 5.65 -11.94 1.72
C CYS A 212 5.40 -12.90 2.86
N GLU A 213 6.01 -14.07 2.76
CA GLU A 213 5.79 -15.17 3.67
C GLU A 213 6.28 -14.80 5.07
N SER A 214 5.62 -15.34 6.10
CA SER A 214 5.94 -15.09 7.51
C SER A 214 6.44 -16.37 8.15
N LEU A 215 7.61 -16.35 8.79
CA LEU A 215 8.19 -17.53 9.45
C LEU A 215 7.37 -18.03 10.64
N ASP A 216 6.57 -17.15 11.25
CA ASP A 216 5.85 -17.40 12.48
C ASP A 216 4.62 -16.48 12.64
N SER A 217 3.88 -16.68 13.74
CA SER A 217 2.72 -15.88 14.14
C SER A 217 3.05 -14.50 14.69
N SER A 218 4.33 -14.11 14.76
CA SER A 218 4.74 -12.75 15.10
C SER A 218 4.92 -11.88 13.86
N GLY A 219 4.73 -12.43 12.65
CA GLY A 219 4.87 -11.72 11.39
C GLY A 219 6.33 -11.52 10.97
N THR A 220 7.25 -12.35 11.49
CA THR A 220 8.66 -12.29 11.07
C THR A 220 8.74 -12.62 9.58
N THR A 221 9.11 -11.66 8.74
CA THR A 221 9.19 -11.87 7.29
C THR A 221 10.23 -12.94 6.94
N ASP A 222 9.83 -13.89 6.10
CA ASP A 222 10.72 -14.87 5.50
C ASP A 222 11.51 -14.23 4.37
N THR A 223 12.84 -14.22 4.51
CA THR A 223 13.75 -13.68 3.49
C THR A 223 13.87 -14.56 2.25
N ASN A 224 13.37 -15.80 2.34
CA ASN A 224 13.23 -16.73 1.22
C ASN A 224 11.82 -16.74 0.64
N SER A 225 10.99 -15.74 0.95
CA SER A 225 9.73 -15.51 0.25
C SER A 225 9.95 -15.49 -1.26
N GLY A 226 8.98 -16.01 -2.00
CA GLY A 226 9.03 -16.19 -3.45
C GLY A 226 9.74 -15.07 -4.22
N VAL A 227 10.57 -15.45 -5.19
CA VAL A 227 11.33 -14.54 -6.04
C VAL A 227 10.68 -14.49 -7.42
N LEU A 228 10.59 -13.28 -8.00
CA LEU A 228 10.31 -13.17 -9.43
C LEU A 228 11.49 -13.77 -10.21
N PRO A 229 11.22 -14.46 -11.33
CA PRO A 229 12.29 -15.02 -12.14
C PRO A 229 13.24 -13.88 -12.54
N CYS A 230 14.50 -14.06 -12.21
CA CYS A 230 15.60 -13.22 -12.64
C CYS A 230 15.58 -11.76 -12.12
N ASN A 231 14.66 -11.39 -11.21
CA ASN A 231 14.39 -9.97 -10.87
C ASN A 231 14.36 -9.65 -9.36
N GLY A 232 15.03 -10.45 -8.53
CA GLY A 232 15.15 -10.19 -7.09
C GLY A 232 13.89 -10.55 -6.28
N SER A 233 14.03 -10.55 -4.95
CA SER A 233 12.97 -10.96 -4.02
C SER A 233 11.76 -10.02 -4.13
N ILE A 234 10.55 -10.59 -4.04
CA ILE A 234 9.31 -9.82 -3.95
C ILE A 234 9.25 -9.01 -2.64
N CYS A 235 10.05 -9.41 -1.65
CA CYS A 235 10.02 -8.89 -0.28
C CYS A 235 11.28 -8.10 0.08
N GLY A 236 11.90 -7.46 -0.91
CA GLY A 236 12.99 -6.50 -0.67
C GLY A 236 12.51 -5.32 0.17
N ALA A 237 13.29 -5.01 1.23
CA ALA A 237 13.15 -3.94 2.22
C ALA A 237 11.94 -2.98 2.04
N GLU A 238 11.01 -3.04 3.00
CA GLU A 238 9.95 -2.05 3.28
C GLU A 238 8.65 -2.08 2.45
N ALA A 239 8.27 -3.21 1.83
CA ALA A 239 6.92 -3.34 1.24
C ALA A 239 6.04 -4.31 2.04
N THR A 240 5.35 -3.81 3.06
CA THR A 240 4.17 -4.49 3.63
C THR A 240 2.99 -4.26 2.70
N PRO A 241 2.38 -5.30 2.09
CA PRO A 241 1.27 -5.09 1.16
C PRO A 241 0.05 -4.53 1.90
N THR A 242 -0.34 -3.30 1.58
CA THR A 242 -1.52 -2.62 2.15
C THR A 242 -2.66 -2.64 1.14
N PHE A 243 -3.86 -3.11 1.53
CA PHE A 243 -5.03 -3.29 0.65
C PHE A 243 -6.03 -2.13 0.74
N THR A 244 -6.51 -1.62 -0.40
CA THR A 244 -7.58 -0.60 -0.46
C THR A 244 -8.72 -1.07 -1.38
N TYR A 245 -9.97 -1.07 -0.87
CA TYR A 245 -11.19 -1.34 -1.65
C TYR A 245 -12.13 -0.13 -1.60
N THR A 246 -12.74 0.21 -2.74
CA THR A 246 -13.75 1.28 -2.88
C THR A 246 -15.14 0.77 -2.45
N ILE A 247 -15.72 1.36 -1.40
CA ILE A 247 -17.10 1.09 -0.95
C ILE A 247 -18.01 2.18 -1.51
N THR A 248 -19.15 1.80 -2.11
CA THR A 248 -20.23 2.74 -2.45
C THR A 248 -21.34 2.58 -1.40
N ASP A 249 -21.35 3.47 -0.41
CA ASP A 249 -22.39 3.47 0.64
C ASP A 249 -23.63 4.25 0.20
N THR A 250 -24.79 3.59 0.20
CA THR A 250 -26.10 4.24 0.15
C THR A 250 -26.70 4.34 1.55
N TRP A 251 -26.71 5.54 2.11
CA TRP A 251 -27.27 5.84 3.43
C TRP A 251 -28.80 5.82 3.46
N THR A 252 -29.38 5.18 4.47
CA THR A 252 -30.79 5.39 4.87
C THR A 252 -30.81 5.64 6.39
N GLN A 253 -31.01 6.90 6.79
CA GLN A 253 -31.04 7.28 8.21
C GLN A 253 -32.45 7.07 8.77
N THR A 254 -32.58 6.33 9.87
CA THR A 254 -33.79 6.30 10.71
C THR A 254 -33.39 6.85 12.09
N PRO A 255 -33.93 7.99 12.54
CA PRO A 255 -33.54 8.55 13.83
C PRO A 255 -34.22 7.77 14.97
N GLU A 256 -33.43 7.24 15.89
CA GLU A 256 -33.88 6.76 17.20
C GLU A 256 -33.35 7.74 18.25
N VAL A 257 -34.26 8.37 19.00
CA VAL A 257 -33.94 9.27 20.11
C VAL A 257 -34.20 8.50 21.40
N THR A 258 -33.13 8.15 22.11
CA THR A 258 -33.21 7.55 23.45
C THR A 258 -32.82 8.60 24.48
N ALA A 259 -33.81 9.15 25.19
CA ALA A 259 -33.58 10.00 26.36
C ALA A 259 -33.50 9.11 27.61
N THR A 260 -32.37 9.14 28.31
CA THR A 260 -32.18 8.42 29.57
C THR A 260 -32.22 9.43 30.72
N ASP A 261 -33.38 9.63 31.33
CA ASP A 261 -33.50 10.29 32.63
C ASP A 261 -33.04 9.32 33.72
N THR A 262 -32.03 9.70 34.49
CA THR A 262 -31.61 8.95 35.69
C THR A 262 -32.17 9.65 36.93
N PRO A 263 -33.25 9.17 37.56
CA PRO A 263 -33.71 9.77 38.80
C PRO A 263 -32.74 9.34 39.92
N THR A 264 -32.14 10.33 40.59
CA THR A 264 -31.45 10.07 41.87
C THR A 264 -32.52 10.07 42.97
N VAL A 265 -32.87 8.88 43.44
CA VAL A 265 -33.76 8.71 44.60
C VAL A 265 -32.90 8.64 45.85
N THR A 266 -33.00 9.65 46.71
CA THR A 266 -32.45 9.60 48.07
C THR A 266 -33.61 9.37 49.03
N GLU A 267 -33.83 8.12 49.43
CA GLU A 267 -34.73 7.81 50.55
C GLU A 267 -33.99 8.00 51.86
N THR A 268 -34.52 8.86 52.74
CA THR A 268 -34.08 8.95 54.13
C THR A 268 -35.28 8.66 55.01
N PHE A 269 -35.27 7.52 55.70
CA PHE A 269 -36.28 7.18 56.70
C PHE A 269 -35.86 7.71 58.07
N THR A 270 -36.80 8.34 58.78
CA THR A 270 -36.70 8.52 60.24
C THR A 270 -38.10 8.36 60.82
N ASN A 271 -38.26 7.41 61.76
CA ASN A 271 -39.56 7.00 62.27
C ASN A 271 -40.06 7.85 63.45
N SER A 272 -41.39 8.05 63.45
CA SER A 272 -42.31 8.18 64.61
C SER A 272 -42.51 9.57 65.27
N PRO A 273 -43.71 9.89 65.80
CA PRO A 273 -45.08 9.62 65.31
C PRO A 273 -45.91 10.92 65.19
N ASP A 274 -46.96 10.83 64.36
CA ASP A 274 -48.08 11.76 64.25
C ASP A 274 -47.80 13.22 63.84
N VAL A 275 -48.85 13.84 63.31
CA VAL A 275 -49.00 15.24 62.88
C VAL A 275 -48.83 15.49 61.37
N SER A 276 -49.98 15.68 60.72
CA SER A 276 -50.12 16.23 59.38
C SER A 276 -49.73 17.70 59.32
N PHE A 277 -48.85 18.09 58.40
CA PHE A 277 -48.69 19.49 57.98
C PHE A 277 -48.72 19.60 56.45
N THR A 278 -49.57 20.49 55.97
CA THR A 278 -49.56 20.98 54.59
C THR A 278 -48.53 22.12 54.51
N TYR A 279 -47.49 21.98 53.69
CA TYR A 279 -46.51 23.04 53.45
C TYR A 279 -46.49 23.42 51.97
N THR A 280 -46.68 24.72 51.69
CA THR A 280 -46.54 25.32 50.37
C THR A 280 -45.22 26.09 50.35
N PRO A 281 -44.11 25.57 49.78
CA PRO A 281 -42.89 26.35 49.67
C PRO A 281 -42.90 27.20 48.39
N THR A 282 -42.78 28.51 48.59
CA THR A 282 -42.35 29.46 47.56
C THR A 282 -40.84 29.33 47.40
N ILE A 283 -40.35 28.98 46.21
CA ILE A 283 -38.92 28.86 45.91
C ILE A 283 -38.43 30.21 45.37
N THR A 284 -37.50 30.84 46.09
CA THR A 284 -36.69 31.95 45.60
C THR A 284 -35.32 31.41 45.21
N GLU A 285 -35.02 31.30 43.92
CA GLU A 285 -33.70 30.93 43.43
C GLU A 285 -32.74 32.12 43.52
N THR A 286 -31.62 31.94 44.22
CA THR A 286 -30.45 32.81 44.11
C THR A 286 -29.35 32.00 43.42
N ASN A 287 -29.14 32.24 42.13
CA ASN A 287 -28.09 31.58 41.34
C ASN A 287 -26.77 32.36 41.49
N THR A 288 -25.87 31.87 42.35
CA THR A 288 -24.47 32.30 42.39
C THR A 288 -23.56 31.10 42.12
N SER A 289 -23.42 30.76 40.85
CA SER A 289 -22.22 30.16 40.29
C SER A 289 -22.30 30.29 38.77
N SER A 290 -21.31 30.95 38.17
CA SER A 290 -21.07 30.88 36.74
C SER A 290 -20.28 29.60 36.52
N PRO A 291 -20.88 28.50 36.02
CA PRO A 291 -20.09 27.35 35.60
C PRO A 291 -19.23 27.78 34.40
N THR A 292 -17.91 27.75 34.59
CA THR A 292 -16.97 27.79 33.47
C THR A 292 -17.08 26.43 32.77
N PHE A 293 -17.80 26.38 31.66
CA PHE A 293 -17.85 25.19 30.81
C PHE A 293 -16.51 25.05 30.08
N THR A 294 -15.65 24.16 30.55
CA THR A 294 -14.55 23.67 29.73
C THR A 294 -15.13 22.58 28.82
N ILE A 295 -15.52 22.98 27.60
CA ILE A 295 -15.87 22.02 26.55
C ILE A 295 -14.55 21.39 26.09
N THR A 296 -14.19 20.25 26.67
CA THR A 296 -13.17 19.38 26.08
C THR A 296 -13.85 18.66 24.93
N GLN A 297 -13.73 19.24 23.72
CA GLN A 297 -14.16 18.57 22.51
C GLN A 297 -13.11 17.50 22.20
N THR A 298 -13.32 16.28 22.71
CA THR A 298 -12.57 15.13 22.22
C THR A 298 -13.12 14.82 20.83
N HIS A 299 -12.48 15.35 19.79
CA HIS A 299 -12.67 14.86 18.44
C HIS A 299 -12.35 13.37 18.46
N THR A 300 -13.38 12.54 18.49
CA THR A 300 -13.23 11.14 18.10
C THR A 300 -13.09 11.20 16.59
N PRO A 301 -11.98 10.74 15.97
CA PRO A 301 -11.78 10.86 14.54
C PRO A 301 -12.94 10.17 13.82
N ASN A 302 -13.84 10.97 13.27
CA ASN A 302 -15.00 10.50 12.55
C ASN A 302 -14.51 10.20 11.13
N THR A 303 -14.54 8.94 10.73
CA THR A 303 -14.54 8.45 9.33
C THR A 303 -13.57 9.12 8.33
N GLY A 304 -12.51 8.40 7.92
CA GLY A 304 -11.95 8.53 6.56
C GLY A 304 -11.56 9.95 6.14
N VAL A 305 -10.54 10.56 6.75
CA VAL A 305 -10.08 11.87 6.30
C VAL A 305 -9.33 11.69 4.97
N ASN A 306 -9.97 12.06 3.85
CA ASN A 306 -9.34 11.97 2.53
C ASN A 306 -8.28 13.06 2.37
N LEU A 307 -7.05 12.67 2.04
CA LEU A 307 -5.93 13.57 1.73
C LEU A 307 -6.10 14.13 0.31
N TYR A 308 -6.81 15.24 0.19
CA TYR A 308 -7.05 15.93 -1.08
C TYR A 308 -6.13 17.13 -1.19
N PHE A 309 -4.95 16.91 -1.79
CA PHE A 309 -3.97 17.95 -2.04
C PHE A 309 -3.57 18.00 -3.51
N ASN A 310 -3.12 19.15 -3.98
CA ASN A 310 -2.61 19.35 -5.35
C ASN A 310 -1.27 20.07 -5.31
N LEU A 311 -0.28 19.63 -6.07
CA LEU A 311 0.99 20.31 -6.26
C LEU A 311 1.06 20.91 -7.67
N GLU A 312 1.00 22.24 -7.73
CA GLU A 312 1.23 22.97 -8.98
C GLU A 312 2.63 23.57 -8.97
N THR A 313 3.33 23.49 -10.10
CA THR A 313 4.69 23.98 -10.29
C THR A 313 4.75 24.99 -11.43
N TRP A 314 5.65 25.97 -11.32
CA TRP A 314 6.03 26.85 -12.44
C TRP A 314 7.52 27.17 -12.38
N ASN A 315 8.05 27.70 -13.48
CA ASN A 315 9.42 28.19 -13.54
C ASN A 315 9.47 29.65 -13.05
N PRO A 316 10.10 29.96 -11.91
CA PRO A 316 10.25 31.33 -11.40
C PRO A 316 11.38 32.12 -12.11
N GLY A 317 11.98 31.54 -13.15
CA GLY A 317 13.16 32.06 -13.86
C GLY A 317 14.44 31.44 -13.33
N GLN A 318 15.12 30.66 -14.16
CA GLN A 318 16.39 30.00 -13.81
C GLN A 318 17.59 30.90 -14.08
N ALA A 319 18.65 30.75 -13.29
CA ALA A 319 19.96 31.30 -13.62
C ALA A 319 20.91 30.16 -14.00
N SER A 320 22.04 30.47 -14.64
CA SER A 320 22.95 29.43 -15.13
C SER A 320 23.58 28.61 -14.00
N ASN A 321 23.69 29.17 -12.80
CA ASN A 321 24.39 28.59 -11.65
C ASN A 321 23.48 28.25 -10.46
N GLU A 322 22.16 28.36 -10.61
CA GLU A 322 21.21 28.02 -9.56
C GLU A 322 19.91 27.43 -10.12
N LEU A 323 19.36 26.43 -9.43
CA LEU A 323 18.05 25.86 -9.64
C LEU A 323 17.05 26.48 -8.68
N LYS A 324 16.01 27.11 -9.21
CA LYS A 324 14.97 27.76 -8.41
C LYS A 324 13.66 27.00 -8.46
N TYR A 325 13.06 26.81 -7.29
CA TYR A 325 11.84 26.05 -7.12
C TYR A 325 10.68 26.92 -6.62
N ALA A 326 9.54 26.82 -7.31
CA ALA A 326 8.34 27.57 -6.98
C ALA A 326 7.09 26.70 -7.17
N PHE A 327 6.26 26.68 -6.12
CA PHE A 327 5.16 25.72 -5.98
C PHE A 327 3.90 26.37 -5.44
N ARG A 328 2.79 25.69 -5.65
CA ARG A 328 1.56 25.87 -4.88
C ARG A 328 1.07 24.52 -4.40
N ILE A 329 0.79 24.42 -3.10
CA ILE A 329 0.08 23.28 -2.52
C ILE A 329 -1.32 23.74 -2.14
N THR A 330 -2.33 23.16 -2.77
CA THR A 330 -3.74 23.45 -2.48
C THR A 330 -4.33 22.35 -1.62
N ASN A 331 -5.01 22.70 -0.53
CA ASN A 331 -5.73 21.80 0.35
C ASN A 331 -7.21 21.76 -0.02
N TYR A 332 -7.59 20.75 -0.79
CA TYR A 332 -8.98 20.45 -1.15
C TYR A 332 -9.70 19.57 -0.13
N SER A 333 -9.00 19.12 0.90
CA SER A 333 -9.55 18.28 1.97
C SER A 333 -10.55 19.04 2.83
N THR A 334 -11.28 18.33 3.69
CA THR A 334 -12.25 18.91 4.63
C THR A 334 -11.62 19.39 5.94
N PHE A 335 -10.33 19.13 6.15
CA PHE A 335 -9.56 19.48 7.35
C PHE A 335 -8.44 20.48 7.01
N THR A 336 -7.99 21.23 8.02
CA THR A 336 -6.83 22.12 7.90
C THR A 336 -5.53 21.31 7.93
N ALA A 337 -4.58 21.62 7.05
CA ALA A 337 -3.29 20.93 6.99
C ALA A 337 -2.16 21.85 7.43
N LYS A 338 -1.07 21.32 7.99
CA LYS A 338 0.09 22.13 8.35
C LYS A 338 1.13 22.09 7.23
N PRO A 339 1.80 23.19 6.91
CA PRO A 339 2.93 23.17 5.99
C PRO A 339 4.02 22.15 6.36
N SER A 340 4.24 21.90 7.66
CA SER A 340 5.17 20.88 8.16
C SER A 340 4.76 19.42 7.90
N ASP A 341 3.50 19.18 7.50
CA ASP A 341 3.03 17.86 7.11
C ASP A 341 3.44 17.49 5.68
N PHE A 342 4.04 18.42 4.91
CA PHE A 342 4.40 18.19 3.51
C PHE A 342 5.90 18.17 3.28
N LYS A 343 6.30 17.33 2.32
CA LYS A 343 7.62 17.34 1.71
C LYS A 343 7.45 17.35 0.20
N ILE A 344 8.16 18.25 -0.47
CA ILE A 344 8.20 18.33 -1.92
C ILE A 344 9.51 17.69 -2.37
N VAL A 345 9.43 16.69 -3.24
CA VAL A 345 10.58 15.91 -3.68
C VAL A 345 10.88 16.17 -5.14
N ALA A 346 12.11 16.60 -5.40
CA ALA A 346 12.66 16.78 -6.75
C ALA A 346 13.90 15.90 -6.94
N TYR A 347 14.18 15.57 -8.19
CA TYR A 347 15.26 14.69 -8.60
C TYR A 347 16.06 15.35 -9.72
N ILE A 348 17.37 15.42 -9.54
CA ILE A 348 18.27 16.05 -10.51
C ILE A 348 19.39 15.08 -10.87
N TYR A 349 19.98 15.30 -12.04
CA TYR A 349 21.18 14.61 -12.45
C TYR A 349 22.37 15.55 -12.30
N SER A 350 23.40 15.08 -11.61
CA SER A 350 24.62 15.86 -11.43
C SER A 350 25.85 15.00 -11.59
N THR A 351 26.88 15.54 -12.24
CA THR A 351 28.21 14.93 -12.22
C THR A 351 28.93 15.13 -10.89
N LYS A 352 28.36 15.88 -9.94
CA LYS A 352 28.89 16.14 -8.61
C LYS A 352 28.09 15.39 -7.55
N THR A 353 28.73 15.10 -6.42
CA THR A 353 28.10 14.44 -5.28
C THR A 353 27.11 15.37 -4.58
N ALA A 354 26.17 14.80 -3.80
CA ALA A 354 25.18 15.58 -3.03
C ALA A 354 25.83 16.65 -2.14
N SER A 355 26.98 16.34 -1.54
CA SER A 355 27.77 17.25 -0.69
C SER A 355 28.30 18.51 -1.39
N ASN A 356 28.30 18.55 -2.73
CA ASN A 356 28.66 19.73 -3.50
C ASN A 356 27.50 20.68 -3.79
N HIS A 357 26.28 20.30 -3.42
CA HIS A 357 25.09 21.11 -3.59
C HIS A 357 24.77 21.83 -2.27
N PHE A 358 24.28 23.06 -2.38
CA PHE A 358 23.88 23.88 -1.25
C PHE A 358 22.48 24.43 -1.46
N TRP A 359 21.64 24.33 -0.43
CA TRP A 359 20.31 24.90 -0.42
C TRP A 359 20.32 26.30 0.20
N VAL A 360 19.77 27.28 -0.51
CA VAL A 360 19.48 28.61 0.03
C VAL A 360 17.97 28.74 0.13
N SER A 361 17.48 28.84 1.37
CA SER A 361 16.08 29.13 1.65
C SER A 361 15.78 30.60 1.48
N ASP A 362 14.64 30.95 0.89
CA ASP A 362 14.17 32.33 0.86
C ASP A 362 13.06 32.53 1.91
N SER A 363 13.35 33.34 2.93
CA SER A 363 12.40 33.63 4.01
C SER A 363 11.28 34.57 3.55
N ASN A 364 10.05 34.37 4.05
CA ASN A 364 8.89 35.24 3.77
C ASN A 364 8.47 35.29 2.30
N ASN A 365 8.95 34.35 1.49
CA ASN A 365 8.58 34.23 0.07
C ASN A 365 7.34 33.37 -0.16
N VAL A 366 6.91 32.60 0.85
CA VAL A 366 5.73 31.74 0.78
C VAL A 366 4.66 32.29 1.71
N SER A 367 3.44 32.39 1.21
CA SER A 367 2.27 32.83 1.97
C SER A 367 1.19 31.77 1.92
N VAL A 368 0.38 31.74 2.98
CA VAL A 368 -0.83 30.94 3.04
C VAL A 368 -2.02 31.83 2.70
N TYR A 369 -2.96 31.27 1.95
CA TYR A 369 -4.16 31.93 1.48
C TYR A 369 -5.38 31.08 1.81
N ASN A 370 -6.51 31.73 2.10
CA ASN A 370 -7.79 31.04 2.17
C ASN A 370 -8.33 30.71 0.76
N SER A 371 -9.45 29.98 0.70
CA SER A 371 -10.09 29.61 -0.57
C SER A 371 -10.58 30.81 -1.40
N GLY A 372 -10.75 31.99 -0.78
CA GLY A 372 -11.05 33.25 -1.46
C GLY A 372 -9.82 34.01 -1.98
N GLY A 373 -8.62 33.45 -1.83
CA GLY A 373 -7.36 34.09 -2.24
C GLY A 373 -6.90 35.23 -1.33
N THR A 374 -7.45 35.35 -0.13
CA THR A 374 -6.97 36.33 0.87
C THR A 374 -5.77 35.75 1.61
N ASN A 375 -4.67 36.51 1.66
CA ASN A 375 -3.48 36.14 2.42
C ASN A 375 -3.79 36.10 3.93
N ILE A 376 -3.47 35.00 4.59
CA ILE A 376 -3.67 34.80 6.04
C ILE A 376 -2.37 34.82 6.84
N GLY A 377 -1.22 34.78 6.16
CA GLY A 377 0.09 34.95 6.75
C GLY A 377 1.23 34.48 5.86
N ASN A 378 2.46 34.77 6.30
CA ASN A 378 3.70 34.37 5.62
C ASN A 378 4.39 33.25 6.40
N LEU A 379 4.91 32.27 5.68
CA LEU A 379 5.72 31.19 6.25
C LEU A 379 7.19 31.60 6.34
N GLY A 380 7.89 30.96 7.25
CA GLY A 380 9.34 31.09 7.41
C GLY A 380 10.14 30.41 6.29
N THR A 381 11.39 30.06 6.58
CA THR A 381 12.28 29.40 5.64
C THR A 381 11.98 27.91 5.49
N PHE A 382 12.04 27.41 4.26
CA PHE A 382 12.04 25.98 3.97
C PHE A 382 13.46 25.41 4.04
N SER A 383 13.59 24.18 4.48
CA SER A 383 14.84 23.42 4.45
C SER A 383 14.84 22.45 3.27
N CYS A 384 16.02 21.98 2.86
CA CYS A 384 16.14 20.90 1.88
C CYS A 384 17.17 19.89 2.35
N SER A 385 16.79 18.63 2.44
CA SER A 385 17.74 17.52 2.51
C SER A 385 18.19 17.17 1.09
N ILE A 386 19.49 16.93 0.91
CA ILE A 386 20.09 16.61 -0.39
C ILE A 386 20.85 15.30 -0.22
N THR A 387 20.43 14.27 -0.95
CA THR A 387 20.98 12.92 -0.80
C THR A 387 21.32 12.30 -2.16
N GLU A 388 22.32 11.44 -2.17
CA GLU A 388 22.65 10.63 -3.35
C GLU A 388 21.68 9.45 -3.45
N ILE A 389 21.30 9.12 -4.67
CA ILE A 389 20.53 7.92 -5.00
C ILE A 389 21.25 7.15 -6.11
N SER A 390 20.81 5.92 -6.38
CA SER A 390 21.28 5.19 -7.55
C SER A 390 21.00 5.99 -8.81
N SER A 391 21.95 6.00 -9.76
CA SER A 391 21.77 6.71 -11.02
C SER A 391 20.70 6.02 -11.86
N GLU A 392 19.77 6.81 -12.36
CA GLU A 392 18.64 6.35 -13.17
C GLU A 392 18.55 7.17 -14.46
N ASP A 393 18.20 6.52 -15.57
CA ASP A 393 17.94 7.13 -16.87
C ASP A 393 16.55 6.71 -17.36
N CYS A 394 15.62 7.67 -17.33
CA CYS A 394 14.20 7.45 -17.52
C CYS A 394 13.72 7.84 -18.93
N GLY A 395 14.68 7.96 -19.86
CA GLY A 395 14.41 8.26 -21.26
C GLY A 395 14.23 9.76 -21.54
N TYR A 396 13.73 10.07 -22.74
CA TYR A 396 13.66 11.44 -23.25
C TYR A 396 12.22 11.95 -23.31
N ALA A 397 11.94 13.08 -22.66
CA ALA A 397 10.61 13.68 -22.62
C ALA A 397 10.67 15.22 -22.49
N ASN A 398 9.80 15.92 -23.23
CA ASN A 398 9.75 17.39 -23.33
C ASN A 398 11.13 18.01 -23.64
N SER A 399 11.84 17.39 -24.58
CA SER A 399 13.19 17.78 -24.98
C SER A 399 14.29 17.66 -23.91
N ILE A 400 14.02 16.96 -22.80
CA ILE A 400 14.95 16.74 -21.67
C ILE A 400 15.23 15.23 -21.54
N SER A 401 16.48 14.88 -21.29
CA SER A 401 16.89 13.51 -20.96
C SER A 401 16.66 13.25 -19.48
N ARG A 402 15.57 12.60 -19.08
CA ARG A 402 15.15 12.54 -17.67
C ARG A 402 16.04 11.61 -16.85
N ARG A 403 17.06 12.15 -16.19
CA ARG A 403 17.99 11.38 -15.35
C ARG A 403 17.96 11.86 -13.91
N ALA A 404 18.32 10.97 -13.00
CA ALA A 404 18.41 11.30 -11.59
C ALA A 404 19.56 10.54 -10.93
N ASN A 405 20.33 11.23 -10.10
CA ASN A 405 21.25 10.61 -9.15
C ASN A 405 21.34 11.39 -7.82
N ILE A 406 20.60 12.49 -7.70
CA ILE A 406 20.46 13.28 -6.48
C ILE A 406 18.96 13.47 -6.19
N LYS A 407 18.56 13.23 -4.94
CA LYS A 407 17.22 13.48 -4.40
C LYS A 407 17.24 14.75 -3.55
N LEU A 408 16.25 15.60 -3.76
CA LEU A 408 16.03 16.86 -3.04
C LEU A 408 14.71 16.74 -2.27
N GLU A 409 14.74 16.93 -0.96
CA GLU A 409 13.56 16.86 -0.10
C GLU A 409 13.34 18.20 0.60
N ILE A 410 12.42 19.00 0.04
CA ILE A 410 12.12 20.35 0.51
C ILE A 410 10.98 20.26 1.54
N ALA A 411 11.25 20.70 2.77
CA ALA A 411 10.31 20.58 3.88
C ALA A 411 10.27 21.86 4.73
N TYR A 412 9.10 22.15 5.29
CA TYR A 412 8.91 23.24 6.25
C TYR A 412 9.10 22.73 7.69
N SER A 413 9.91 23.44 8.48
CA SER A 413 10.13 23.12 9.90
C SER A 413 9.95 24.33 10.81
N GLY A 414 9.33 25.41 10.31
CA GLY A 414 9.08 26.63 11.05
C GLY A 414 7.77 26.59 11.84
N THR A 415 7.33 27.74 12.35
CA THR A 415 5.99 27.87 12.96
C THR A 415 4.93 27.76 11.88
N ASP A 416 4.03 26.80 12.03
CA ASP A 416 2.96 26.57 11.05
C ASP A 416 1.92 27.68 11.06
N ILE A 417 1.48 28.02 9.85
CA ILE A 417 0.21 28.69 9.59
C ILE A 417 -0.63 27.68 8.83
N ASP A 418 -1.72 27.23 9.44
CA ASP A 418 -2.56 26.18 8.88
C ASP A 418 -3.07 26.57 7.48
N ILE A 419 -2.93 25.65 6.53
CA ILE A 419 -3.51 25.74 5.19
C ILE A 419 -5.01 25.43 5.32
N PRO A 420 -5.90 26.41 5.10
CA PRO A 420 -7.33 26.19 5.28
C PRO A 420 -7.86 25.08 4.39
N SER A 421 -8.86 24.34 4.89
CA SER A 421 -9.55 23.31 4.11
C SER A 421 -10.31 23.88 2.91
N THR A 422 -10.79 23.01 2.03
CA THR A 422 -11.74 23.34 0.95
C THR A 422 -11.27 24.42 -0.03
N GLY A 423 -9.99 24.35 -0.40
CA GLY A 423 -9.36 25.19 -1.41
C GLY A 423 -8.42 26.26 -0.87
N GLY A 424 -8.13 26.28 0.43
CA GLY A 424 -6.99 27.06 0.95
C GLY A 424 -5.68 26.53 0.37
N TYR A 425 -4.66 27.38 0.27
CA TYR A 425 -3.40 27.00 -0.37
C TYR A 425 -2.22 27.76 0.19
N MET A 426 -1.03 27.17 0.07
CA MET A 426 0.23 27.90 0.24
C MET A 426 0.96 27.99 -1.10
N GLN A 427 1.56 29.14 -1.38
CA GLN A 427 2.35 29.35 -2.60
C GLN A 427 3.37 30.47 -2.41
N CYS A 428 4.28 30.63 -3.37
CA CYS A 428 5.09 31.85 -3.43
C CYS A 428 4.21 33.10 -3.57
N ASN A 429 4.54 34.17 -2.85
CA ASN A 429 3.76 35.41 -2.81
C ASN A 429 4.13 36.42 -3.91
N GLY A 430 4.89 35.98 -4.91
CA GLY A 430 5.20 36.70 -6.14
C GLY A 430 5.76 35.74 -7.19
N ASP A 431 5.64 36.10 -8.48
CA ASP A 431 6.05 35.23 -9.59
C ASP A 431 7.56 34.92 -9.59
N ALA A 432 8.38 35.88 -9.13
CA ALA A 432 9.83 35.75 -9.02
C ALA A 432 10.29 35.15 -7.68
N ASN A 433 9.35 34.91 -6.75
CA ASN A 433 9.67 34.37 -5.44
C ASN A 433 9.70 32.83 -5.50
N THR A 434 10.49 32.26 -4.60
CA THR A 434 10.86 30.84 -4.58
C THR A 434 10.71 30.27 -3.18
N PHE A 435 10.49 28.95 -3.09
CA PHE A 435 10.63 28.22 -1.82
C PHE A 435 12.11 28.19 -1.39
N GLY A 436 12.99 28.12 -2.38
CA GLY A 436 14.42 28.27 -2.24
C GLY A 436 15.10 27.86 -3.54
N ARG A 437 16.42 27.72 -3.46
CA ARG A 437 17.26 27.41 -4.60
C ARG A 437 18.44 26.54 -4.25
N ILE A 438 18.93 25.79 -5.24
CA ILE A 438 20.14 25.00 -5.14
C ILE A 438 21.22 25.58 -6.03
N HIS A 439 22.44 25.66 -5.52
CA HIS A 439 23.62 25.93 -6.31
C HIS A 439 24.75 24.98 -5.93
N TYR A 440 25.77 24.86 -6.78
CA TYR A 440 27.01 24.20 -6.37
C TYR A 440 27.81 25.08 -5.41
N ASN A 441 28.59 24.48 -4.50
CA ASN A 441 29.46 25.20 -3.56
C ASN A 441 30.46 26.16 -4.25
N ASP A 442 30.83 25.84 -5.50
CA ASP A 442 31.76 26.64 -6.32
C ASP A 442 31.06 27.63 -7.27
N TRP A 443 29.73 27.74 -7.20
CA TRP A 443 28.91 28.58 -8.07
C TRP A 443 29.08 28.34 -9.58
N SER A 444 29.60 27.17 -9.97
CA SER A 444 29.64 26.76 -11.36
C SER A 444 28.22 26.53 -11.91
N ASN A 445 28.11 26.52 -13.24
CA ASN A 445 26.82 26.35 -13.89
C ASN A 445 26.21 24.98 -13.62
N ILE A 446 24.88 24.94 -13.45
CA ILE A 446 24.08 23.72 -13.37
C ILE A 446 23.52 23.43 -14.76
N ASP A 447 23.73 22.21 -15.24
CA ASP A 447 23.08 21.70 -16.44
C ASP A 447 21.72 21.12 -16.06
N GLN A 448 20.65 21.66 -16.65
CA GLN A 448 19.28 21.20 -16.41
C GLN A 448 18.74 20.36 -17.56
N THR A 449 19.54 20.15 -18.60
CA THR A 449 19.08 19.51 -19.84
C THR A 449 18.85 18.02 -19.68
N ASP A 450 19.35 17.44 -18.58
CA ASP A 450 19.14 16.05 -18.21
C ASP A 450 18.61 15.82 -16.78
N ASP A 451 18.08 16.86 -16.13
CA ASP A 451 17.41 16.73 -14.84
C ASP A 451 16.02 16.07 -14.99
N TYR A 452 15.74 15.04 -14.19
CA TYR A 452 14.42 14.42 -14.12
C TYR A 452 13.34 15.47 -13.77
N SER A 453 13.56 16.26 -12.72
CA SER A 453 12.69 17.35 -12.27
C SER A 453 13.08 18.73 -12.84
N SER A 454 13.64 18.77 -14.05
CA SER A 454 14.13 20.01 -14.66
C SER A 454 13.10 21.14 -14.61
N MET A 455 13.51 22.29 -14.09
CA MET A 455 12.72 23.53 -14.07
C MET A 455 12.84 24.31 -15.39
N SER A 456 13.65 23.83 -16.33
CA SER A 456 13.81 24.36 -17.69
C SER A 456 12.90 23.65 -18.71
N ASP A 457 12.01 22.77 -18.26
CA ASP A 457 11.03 22.13 -19.13
C ASP A 457 10.11 23.16 -19.80
N SER A 458 10.04 23.07 -21.13
CA SER A 458 9.20 23.94 -21.97
C SER A 458 7.70 23.92 -21.66
N SER A 459 7.23 22.91 -20.92
CA SER A 459 5.84 22.81 -20.46
C SER A 459 5.54 23.67 -19.23
N LEU A 460 6.56 24.06 -18.45
CA LEU A 460 6.37 24.91 -17.28
C LEU A 460 6.10 26.36 -17.70
N GLY A 461 5.07 26.97 -17.10
CA GLY A 461 4.82 28.40 -17.23
C GLY A 461 5.83 29.26 -16.46
N ASN A 462 5.90 30.55 -16.75
CA ASN A 462 6.89 31.49 -16.19
C ASN A 462 6.36 32.32 -14.99
N GLY A 463 5.38 31.80 -14.26
CA GLY A 463 4.76 32.51 -13.15
C GLY A 463 3.57 31.77 -12.57
N ALA A 464 3.08 32.24 -11.41
CA ALA A 464 2.03 31.59 -10.64
C ALA A 464 0.71 31.49 -11.40
N SER A 465 0.42 32.43 -12.31
CA SER A 465 -0.78 32.38 -13.18
C SER A 465 -0.75 31.28 -14.24
N SER A 466 0.45 30.76 -14.56
CA SER A 466 0.70 29.76 -15.60
C SER A 466 1.24 28.43 -15.04
N ARG A 467 1.11 28.24 -13.73
CA ARG A 467 1.49 27.00 -13.05
C ARG A 467 0.70 25.82 -13.60
N ILE A 468 1.33 24.64 -13.57
CA ILE A 468 0.74 23.40 -14.06
C ILE A 468 0.95 22.29 -13.03
N ASN A 469 0.13 21.25 -13.09
CA ASN A 469 0.43 19.99 -12.44
C ASN A 469 1.61 19.32 -13.16
N TYR A 470 2.72 19.12 -12.46
CA TYR A 470 3.99 18.74 -13.07
C TYR A 470 4.48 17.40 -12.53
N LYS A 471 4.20 16.33 -13.28
CA LYS A 471 4.46 14.92 -12.90
C LYS A 471 5.89 14.57 -12.51
N TYR A 472 6.86 15.44 -12.77
CA TYR A 472 8.27 15.20 -12.45
C TYR A 472 8.66 15.75 -11.07
N ILE A 473 7.71 16.27 -10.29
CA ILE A 473 7.92 16.65 -8.89
C ILE A 473 6.88 15.95 -8.03
N VAL A 474 7.30 15.43 -6.89
CA VAL A 474 6.50 14.54 -6.04
C VAL A 474 6.07 15.27 -4.77
N LEU A 475 4.80 15.12 -4.40
CA LEU A 475 4.28 15.55 -3.11
C LEU A 475 4.22 14.36 -2.13
N GLU A 476 4.91 14.47 -0.99
CA GLU A 476 4.82 13.52 0.12
C GLU A 476 4.10 14.17 1.32
N TYR A 477 3.31 13.39 2.04
CA TYR A 477 2.58 13.78 3.25
C TYR A 477 3.07 12.98 4.46
N ASN A 478 3.17 13.62 5.61
CA ASN A 478 3.55 12.98 6.87
C ASN A 478 2.32 12.38 7.57
N ASN A 479 2.14 11.08 7.41
CA ASN A 479 1.09 10.31 8.06
C ASN A 479 1.60 9.74 9.40
N GLY A 480 1.46 10.53 10.48
CA GLY A 480 1.77 10.05 11.83
C GLY A 480 3.24 9.67 12.07
N GLY A 481 4.17 10.29 11.34
CA GLY A 481 5.61 10.02 11.42
C GLY A 481 6.18 9.33 10.18
N THR A 482 5.33 8.81 9.30
CA THR A 482 5.73 8.16 8.05
C THR A 482 5.49 9.08 6.87
N TRP A 483 6.51 9.27 6.02
CA TRP A 483 6.38 10.03 4.79
C TRP A 483 5.83 9.15 3.67
N GLU A 484 4.69 9.55 3.11
CA GLU A 484 4.00 8.80 2.07
C GLU A 484 3.86 9.67 0.83
N HIS A 485 4.13 9.10 -0.35
CA HIS A 485 3.79 9.74 -1.62
C HIS A 485 2.27 9.73 -1.78
N ILE A 486 1.66 10.92 -1.95
CA ILE A 486 0.21 11.05 -2.10
C ILE A 486 -0.18 11.24 -3.55
N CYS A 487 -1.37 10.76 -3.90
CA CYS A 487 -1.99 11.05 -5.18
C CYS A 487 -2.71 12.39 -5.14
N GLU A 488 -2.36 13.24 -6.08
CA GLU A 488 -2.84 14.60 -6.12
C GLU A 488 -4.26 14.65 -6.70
N VAL A 489 -5.02 15.67 -6.32
CA VAL A 489 -6.38 15.89 -6.81
C VAL A 489 -6.58 17.33 -7.22
N THR A 490 -7.41 17.57 -8.23
CA THR A 490 -7.61 18.90 -8.83
C THR A 490 -8.78 19.68 -8.23
N ASP A 491 -9.60 19.05 -7.38
CA ASP A 491 -10.77 19.67 -6.77
C ASP A 491 -11.17 19.05 -5.41
N THR A 492 -12.16 19.65 -4.75
CA THR A 492 -12.75 19.15 -3.48
C THR A 492 -13.59 17.87 -3.64
N GLY A 493 -13.90 17.48 -4.88
CA GLY A 493 -14.56 16.22 -5.19
C GLY A 493 -13.60 15.02 -5.19
N GLY A 494 -12.29 15.27 -5.10
CA GLY A 494 -11.26 14.25 -5.17
C GLY A 494 -10.95 13.82 -6.59
N THR A 495 -11.19 14.66 -7.61
CA THR A 495 -10.84 14.34 -9.00
C THR A 495 -9.32 14.20 -9.11
N GLU A 496 -8.86 12.97 -9.31
CA GLU A 496 -7.44 12.63 -9.40
C GLU A 496 -6.73 13.44 -10.49
N ASP A 497 -5.56 13.96 -10.15
CA ASP A 497 -4.69 14.62 -11.09
C ASP A 497 -3.88 13.60 -11.88
N THR A 498 -4.16 13.52 -13.18
CA THR A 498 -3.43 12.65 -14.13
C THR A 498 -1.94 12.98 -14.25
N ASN A 499 -1.50 14.15 -13.76
CA ASN A 499 -0.10 14.55 -13.71
C ASN A 499 0.46 14.58 -12.29
N SER A 500 -0.14 13.80 -11.37
CA SER A 500 0.44 13.55 -10.04
C SER A 500 1.92 13.18 -10.16
N GLY A 501 2.71 13.59 -9.17
CA GLY A 501 4.14 13.31 -9.13
C GLY A 501 4.50 11.83 -9.36
N VAL A 502 5.62 11.59 -10.03
CA VAL A 502 6.15 10.24 -10.28
C VAL A 502 7.63 10.21 -9.93
N LYS A 503 8.05 9.22 -9.15
CA LYS A 503 9.46 8.98 -8.84
C LYS A 503 10.22 8.56 -10.10
N PRO A 504 11.54 8.84 -10.22
CA PRO A 504 12.29 8.54 -11.43
C PRO A 504 12.13 7.09 -11.91
N CYS A 505 11.85 6.92 -13.20
CA CYS A 505 11.77 5.61 -13.87
C CYS A 505 10.67 4.67 -13.37
N TYR A 506 9.87 5.09 -12.40
CA TYR A 506 8.70 4.36 -11.93
C TYR A 506 7.49 4.69 -12.80
N ILE A 507 6.58 3.73 -12.88
CA ILE A 507 5.22 3.99 -13.35
C ILE A 507 4.50 4.70 -12.20
N SER A 508 3.71 5.74 -12.51
CA SER A 508 2.95 6.52 -11.52
C SER A 508 2.35 5.63 -10.43
N ALA A 509 2.58 5.98 -9.16
CA ALA A 509 1.91 5.33 -8.02
C ALA A 509 0.39 5.63 -8.02
N CYS A 510 -0.01 6.67 -8.75
CA CYS A 510 -1.39 7.11 -8.93
C CYS A 510 -1.92 6.49 -10.21
N VAL A 511 -2.48 5.29 -10.05
CA VAL A 511 -3.29 4.65 -11.07
C VAL A 511 -4.69 5.21 -10.93
N ALA A 512 -5.21 5.82 -12.00
CA ALA A 512 -6.55 6.39 -12.10
C ALA A 512 -7.60 5.51 -11.38
N GLY A 513 -8.08 5.95 -10.22
CA GLY A 513 -9.05 5.24 -9.38
C GLY A 513 -8.60 4.88 -7.95
N ALA A 514 -7.39 5.23 -7.53
CA ALA A 514 -6.89 5.02 -6.17
C ALA A 514 -7.04 6.29 -5.31
N THR A 515 -8.20 6.52 -4.69
CA THR A 515 -8.32 7.55 -3.64
C THR A 515 -7.54 7.12 -2.39
N SER A 516 -6.55 7.90 -1.94
CA SER A 516 -5.83 7.62 -0.69
C SER A 516 -6.78 7.73 0.51
N THR A 517 -7.10 6.61 1.17
CA THR A 517 -7.95 6.57 2.37
C THR A 517 -7.16 6.57 3.67
N ASN A 518 -5.86 6.85 3.63
CA ASN A 518 -5.08 7.05 4.86
C ASN A 518 -5.71 8.21 5.60
N THR A 519 -6.44 7.89 6.67
CA THR A 519 -6.94 8.87 7.62
C THR A 519 -5.73 9.27 8.42
N PRO A 520 -5.13 10.46 8.20
CA PRO A 520 -4.07 10.94 9.06
C PRO A 520 -4.56 10.88 10.50
N SER A 521 -3.76 10.26 11.36
CA SER A 521 -3.93 10.39 12.80
C SER A 521 -3.59 11.85 13.14
N VAL A 522 -4.61 12.71 13.17
CA VAL A 522 -4.47 14.08 13.65
C VAL A 522 -4.24 14.00 15.16
N THR A 523 -2.99 14.09 15.58
CA THR A 523 -2.62 14.32 16.99
C THR A 523 -2.72 15.79 17.36
#